data_AF-A0A226DDE8-F1
#
_entry.id   AF-A0A226DDE8-F1
#
_cell.length_a   1.000
_cell.length_b   1.000
_cell.length_c   1.000
_cell.angle_alpha   90.00
_cell.angle_beta   90.00
_cell.angle_gamma   90.00
#
_symmetry.space_group_name_H-M   'P 1'
#
loop_
_entity.id
_entity.type
_entity.pdbx_description
1 polymer ?
#
loop_
_entity_poly.entity_id
_entity_poly.type
_entity_poly.pdbx_seq_one_letter_code
_entity_poly.pdbx_strand_id
1 'polypeptide(L)'
;MSSKNIRLAFAEHQKLFRFFSKSPAQWDSQHGIVEYKWWRKERAVLYWHINFIIVIGVIYHSAFAYFVYQQLFRSLQGGQLFKIVVRCLLGVLTWYGSVMHAMTTLYGGAAAVGLNEMQRIEEALKKWNEENGIRRLEASRPTKSFDLEKITLIGIVRLFWVYFFLVVASNLFLGVDSLHTFLTDIATFLRLSFPAVVVLSALRAVIVIINVFEICSLFSFVILLFLSWLKIMDTILSILLDQSRRIFLSPKNNLGKIMYLVNTHIHLQLAYQAVARYQELGTIALMFVGLVVFISSNFATLRFYKFLPFVMFQYVDRVICTYLCRFQPEMVFY
;
A
#
# COMPACT_ATOMS: atom_id res chain seq x y z
N MET A 1 -8.08 12.42 -13.07
CA MET A 1 -8.02 12.46 -11.59
C MET A 1 -8.08 13.86 -11.01
N SER A 2 -9.26 14.27 -10.54
CA SER A 2 -9.51 15.58 -9.92
C SER A 2 -9.09 15.57 -8.46
N SER A 3 -8.44 16.64 -7.99
CA SER A 3 -8.05 16.78 -6.58
C SER A 3 -9.26 16.61 -5.66
N LYS A 4 -10.43 17.15 -6.03
CA LYS A 4 -11.69 16.99 -5.30
C LYS A 4 -12.06 15.53 -5.06
N ASN A 5 -11.88 14.66 -6.06
CA ASN A 5 -12.22 13.25 -5.97
C ASN A 5 -11.25 12.48 -5.06
N ILE A 6 -9.96 12.83 -5.11
CA ILE A 6 -8.95 12.31 -4.17
C ILE A 6 -9.31 12.69 -2.73
N ARG A 7 -9.63 13.97 -2.47
CA ARG A 7 -10.04 14.43 -1.12
C ARG A 7 -11.28 13.68 -0.61
N LEU A 8 -12.27 13.45 -1.47
CA LEU A 8 -13.47 12.68 -1.14
C LEU A 8 -13.13 11.22 -0.79
N ALA A 9 -12.21 10.59 -1.53
CA ALA A 9 -11.81 9.21 -1.27
C ALA A 9 -11.07 9.05 0.06
N PHE A 10 -10.16 9.98 0.39
CA PHE A 10 -9.52 9.99 1.71
C PHE A 10 -10.50 10.27 2.85
N ALA A 11 -11.49 11.15 2.64
CA ALA A 11 -12.54 11.39 3.62
C ALA A 11 -13.42 10.15 3.84
N GLU A 12 -13.77 9.41 2.77
CA GLU A 12 -14.50 8.15 2.87
C GLU A 12 -13.65 7.08 3.58
N HIS A 13 -12.33 7.02 3.32
CA HIS A 13 -11.41 6.14 4.03
C HIS A 13 -11.38 6.43 5.53
N GLN A 14 -11.21 7.70 5.91
CA GLN A 14 -11.21 8.13 7.30
C GLN A 14 -12.55 7.83 8.00
N LYS A 15 -13.68 7.94 7.27
CA LYS A 15 -15.02 7.63 7.78
C LYS A 15 -15.20 6.14 8.04
N LEU A 16 -14.83 5.28 7.09
CA LEU A 16 -15.04 3.84 7.18
C LEU A 16 -14.05 3.17 8.14
N PHE A 17 -12.79 3.59 8.11
CA PHE A 17 -11.72 3.01 8.93
C PHE A 17 -11.47 3.78 10.23
N ARG A 18 -12.54 4.24 10.89
CA ARG A 18 -12.45 4.88 12.20
C ARG A 18 -12.50 3.83 13.31
N PHE A 19 -11.36 3.52 13.90
CA PHE A 19 -11.24 2.59 15.04
C PHE A 19 -10.55 3.27 16.24
N PHE A 20 -10.38 2.52 17.33
CA PHE A 20 -9.74 3.01 18.55
C PHE A 20 -8.25 3.39 18.35
N SER A 21 -7.56 2.66 17.47
CA SER A 21 -6.20 2.96 17.01
C SER A 21 -6.25 3.83 15.75
N LYS A 22 -5.25 4.71 15.60
CA LYS A 22 -5.09 5.53 14.40
C LYS A 22 -3.68 5.38 13.84
N SER A 23 -3.57 5.17 12.53
CA SER A 23 -2.29 5.23 11.82
C SER A 23 -1.63 6.60 12.05
N PRO A 24 -0.28 6.68 12.16
CA PRO A 24 0.41 7.96 12.29
C PRO A 24 0.25 8.85 11.05
N ALA A 25 0.13 8.26 9.85
CA ALA A 25 -0.15 9.01 8.63
C ALA A 25 -1.68 9.10 8.44
N GLN A 26 -2.21 10.32 8.46
CA GLN A 26 -3.65 10.59 8.35
C GLN A 26 -3.90 11.65 7.28
N TRP A 27 -5.05 11.55 6.63
CA TRP A 27 -5.55 12.64 5.82
C TRP A 27 -6.19 13.71 6.70
N ASP A 28 -5.73 14.94 6.56
CA ASP A 28 -6.38 16.11 7.14
C ASP A 28 -7.36 16.71 6.13
N SER A 29 -8.66 16.50 6.38
CA SER A 29 -9.72 16.98 5.49
C SER A 29 -9.89 18.50 5.50
N GLN A 30 -9.44 19.20 6.55
CA GLN A 30 -9.55 20.65 6.64
C GLN A 30 -8.55 21.34 5.73
N HIS A 31 -7.29 20.90 5.81
CA HIS A 31 -6.19 21.48 5.03
C HIS A 31 -5.99 20.78 3.68
N GLY A 32 -6.53 19.58 3.51
CA GLY A 32 -6.36 18.78 2.30
C GLY A 32 -4.93 18.27 2.12
N ILE A 33 -4.27 17.94 3.22
CA ILE A 33 -2.87 17.49 3.28
C ILE A 33 -2.77 16.14 4.00
N VAL A 34 -1.63 15.48 3.85
CA VAL A 34 -1.30 14.31 4.67
C VAL A 34 -0.53 14.77 5.90
N GLU A 35 -1.09 14.54 7.08
CA GLU A 35 -0.47 14.86 8.36
C GLU A 35 0.19 13.59 8.94
N TYR A 36 1.44 13.73 9.41
CA TYR A 36 2.11 12.68 10.16
C TYR A 36 2.17 13.02 11.64
N LYS A 37 1.53 12.20 12.47
CA LYS A 37 1.46 12.39 13.91
C LYS A 37 2.37 11.40 14.63
N TRP A 38 3.21 11.95 15.50
CA TRP A 38 4.13 11.16 16.32
C TRP A 38 3.43 10.55 17.53
N TRP A 39 3.76 9.30 17.86
CA TRP A 39 3.23 8.61 19.04
C TRP A 39 3.47 9.34 20.36
N ARG A 40 4.52 10.19 20.43
CA ARG A 40 4.80 11.04 21.60
C ARG A 40 3.73 12.12 21.83
N LYS A 41 3.01 12.53 20.78
CA LYS A 41 2.00 13.60 20.83
C LYS A 41 0.56 13.07 20.84
N GLU A 42 0.30 11.91 20.23
CA GLU A 42 -1.04 11.33 20.16
C GLU A 42 -1.06 9.87 20.67
N ARG A 43 -1.74 9.62 21.79
CA ARG A 43 -1.83 8.27 22.41
C ARG A 43 -2.48 7.24 21.48
N ALA A 44 -3.42 7.65 20.61
CA ALA A 44 -4.06 6.75 19.65
C ALA A 44 -3.06 6.15 18.65
N VAL A 45 -1.99 6.89 18.30
CA VAL A 45 -0.89 6.41 17.45
C VAL A 45 -0.01 5.43 18.22
N LEU A 46 0.24 5.67 19.51
CA LEU A 46 0.95 4.70 20.36
C LEU A 46 0.19 3.37 20.44
N TYR A 47 -1.13 3.42 20.68
CA TYR A 47 -1.96 2.21 20.68
C TYR A 47 -1.94 1.48 19.34
N TRP A 48 -1.91 2.21 18.23
CA TRP A 48 -1.75 1.62 16.91
C TRP A 48 -0.44 0.83 16.79
N HIS A 49 0.70 1.39 17.19
CA HIS A 49 1.98 0.66 17.18
C HIS A 49 1.97 -0.56 18.10
N ILE A 50 1.44 -0.42 19.33
CA ILE A 50 1.37 -1.53 20.30
C ILE A 50 0.49 -2.65 19.74
N ASN A 51 -0.69 -2.33 19.21
CA ASN A 51 -1.59 -3.30 18.59
C ASN A 51 -0.90 -3.99 17.41
N PHE A 52 -0.24 -3.23 16.53
CA PHE A 52 0.42 -3.79 15.37
C PHE A 52 1.57 -4.74 15.78
N ILE A 53 2.44 -4.32 16.71
CA ILE A 53 3.58 -5.11 17.16
C ILE A 53 3.11 -6.38 17.88
N ILE A 54 2.17 -6.28 18.83
CA ILE A 54 1.72 -7.43 19.61
C ILE A 54 0.86 -8.37 18.77
N VAL A 55 -0.20 -7.85 18.16
CA VAL A 55 -1.20 -8.67 17.46
C VAL A 55 -0.61 -9.23 16.17
N ILE A 56 -0.05 -8.36 15.33
CA ILE A 56 0.42 -8.74 14.00
C ILE A 56 1.85 -9.28 14.09
N GLY A 57 2.74 -8.48 14.67
CA GLY A 57 4.18 -8.76 14.78
C GLY A 57 4.52 -10.01 15.58
N VAL A 58 3.92 -10.19 16.75
CA VAL A 58 4.25 -11.33 17.64
C VAL A 58 3.26 -12.46 17.44
N ILE A 59 1.96 -12.24 17.69
CA ILE A 59 0.98 -13.32 17.76
C ILE A 59 0.79 -13.99 16.39
N TYR A 60 0.48 -13.19 15.36
CA TYR A 60 0.20 -13.73 14.02
C TYR A 60 1.42 -14.33 13.33
N HIS A 61 2.57 -13.65 13.34
CA HIS A 61 3.79 -14.21 12.74
C HIS A 61 4.26 -15.46 13.46
N SER A 62 4.16 -15.54 14.79
CA SER A 62 4.51 -16.76 15.53
C SER A 62 3.56 -17.91 15.17
N ALA A 63 2.26 -17.66 15.07
CA ALA A 63 1.29 -18.67 14.64
C ALA A 63 1.52 -19.10 13.19
N PHE A 64 1.91 -18.18 12.30
CA PHE A 64 2.26 -18.51 10.93
C PHE A 64 3.57 -19.31 10.83
N ALA A 65 4.60 -18.92 11.57
CA ALA A 65 5.86 -19.67 11.65
C ALA A 65 5.63 -21.08 12.20
N TYR A 66 4.79 -21.21 13.23
CA TYR A 66 4.34 -22.50 13.75
C TYR A 66 3.63 -23.33 12.68
N PHE A 67 2.71 -22.72 11.93
CA PHE A 67 2.03 -23.39 10.81
C PHE A 67 3.02 -23.88 9.75
N VAL A 68 3.99 -23.05 9.34
CA VAL A 68 5.05 -23.44 8.39
C VAL A 68 5.89 -24.60 8.93
N TYR A 69 6.30 -24.51 10.20
CA TYR A 69 7.02 -25.58 10.88
C TYR A 69 6.24 -26.89 10.84
N GLN A 70 4.93 -26.86 11.13
CA GLN A 70 4.10 -28.05 11.02
C GLN A 70 4.06 -28.61 9.60
N GLN A 71 3.93 -27.77 8.57
CA GLN A 71 3.89 -28.25 7.19
C GLN A 71 5.22 -28.89 6.74
N LEU A 72 6.36 -28.40 7.25
CA LEU A 72 7.68 -28.91 6.88
C LEU A 72 8.03 -30.21 7.60
N PHE A 73 7.72 -30.32 8.89
CA PHE A 73 8.20 -31.43 9.73
C PHE A 73 7.14 -32.46 10.08
N ARG A 74 5.85 -32.12 9.97
CA ARG A 74 4.75 -33.08 10.16
C ARG A 74 4.13 -33.36 8.80
N SER A 75 4.36 -34.57 8.28
CA SER A 75 3.69 -35.06 7.08
C SER A 75 2.17 -34.96 7.29
N LEU A 76 1.52 -33.96 6.69
CA LEU A 76 0.06 -33.85 6.68
C LEU A 76 -0.50 -35.00 5.83
N GLN A 77 -0.80 -36.12 6.48
CA GLN A 77 -1.64 -37.16 5.88
C GLN A 77 -3.03 -36.56 5.64
N GLY A 78 -3.36 -36.28 4.38
CA GLY A 78 -4.72 -35.91 3.95
C GLY A 78 -5.09 -34.42 4.02
N GLY A 79 -4.12 -33.50 4.15
CA GLY A 79 -4.40 -32.06 4.15
C GLY A 79 -5.03 -31.57 2.84
N GLN A 80 -6.15 -30.83 2.93
CA GLN A 80 -6.72 -30.12 1.79
C GLN A 80 -5.74 -29.02 1.34
N LEU A 81 -4.97 -29.27 0.26
CA LEU A 81 -3.97 -28.34 -0.31
C LEU A 81 -4.49 -26.90 -0.44
N PHE A 82 -5.77 -26.74 -0.78
CA PHE A 82 -6.43 -25.43 -0.85
C PHE A 82 -6.31 -24.63 0.46
N LYS A 83 -6.56 -25.25 1.61
CA LYS A 83 -6.45 -24.57 2.93
C LYS A 83 -5.01 -24.13 3.23
N ILE A 84 -4.04 -24.95 2.82
CA ILE A 84 -2.61 -24.63 2.98
C ILE A 84 -2.27 -23.40 2.13
N VAL A 85 -2.68 -23.38 0.86
CA VAL A 85 -2.46 -22.25 -0.04
C VAL A 85 -3.12 -20.97 0.49
N VAL A 86 -4.37 -21.03 0.93
CA VAL A 86 -5.08 -19.88 1.51
C VAL A 86 -4.36 -19.36 2.75
N ARG A 87 -3.92 -20.25 3.66
CA ARG A 87 -3.11 -19.88 4.83
C ARG A 87 -1.81 -19.21 4.47
N CYS A 88 -1.08 -19.72 3.48
CA CYS A 88 0.15 -19.12 2.99
C CYS A 88 -0.11 -17.72 2.41
N LEU A 89 -1.16 -17.55 1.60
CA LEU A 89 -1.54 -16.25 1.06
C LEU A 89 -1.90 -15.24 2.17
N LEU A 90 -2.67 -15.66 3.18
CA LEU A 90 -2.98 -14.83 4.35
C LEU A 90 -1.71 -14.46 5.15
N GLY A 91 -0.78 -15.41 5.30
CA GLY A 91 0.53 -15.18 5.90
C GLY A 91 1.34 -14.13 5.16
N VAL A 92 1.40 -14.22 3.82
CA VAL A 92 2.07 -13.24 2.95
C VAL A 92 1.42 -11.86 3.06
N LEU A 93 0.09 -11.78 3.08
CA LEU A 93 -0.63 -10.51 3.28
C LEU A 93 -0.34 -9.90 4.65
N THR A 94 -0.25 -10.72 5.70
CA THR A 94 0.09 -10.30 7.06
C THR A 94 1.53 -9.79 7.15
N TRP A 95 2.46 -10.50 6.50
CA TRP A 95 3.85 -10.05 6.35
C TRP A 95 3.93 -8.70 5.63
N TYR A 96 3.23 -8.56 4.51
CA TYR A 96 3.23 -7.30 3.77
C TYR A 96 2.62 -6.16 4.60
N GLY A 97 1.52 -6.41 5.31
CA GLY A 97 0.97 -5.44 6.28
C GLY A 97 2.02 -4.99 7.30
N SER A 98 2.88 -5.92 7.78
CA SER A 98 3.97 -5.60 8.71
C SER A 98 5.05 -4.72 8.08
N VAL A 99 5.38 -4.97 6.81
CA VAL A 99 6.29 -4.09 6.06
C VAL A 99 5.66 -2.70 5.88
N MET A 100 4.37 -2.61 5.59
CA MET A 100 3.65 -1.32 5.48
C MET A 100 3.63 -0.56 6.81
N HIS A 101 3.48 -1.25 7.94
CA HIS A 101 3.61 -0.65 9.27
C HIS A 101 5.03 -0.12 9.49
N ALA A 102 6.07 -0.91 9.20
CA ALA A 102 7.47 -0.48 9.34
C ALA A 102 7.77 0.73 8.44
N MET A 103 7.36 0.67 7.17
CA MET A 103 7.51 1.75 6.19
C MET A 103 6.83 3.04 6.67
N THR A 104 5.59 2.94 7.17
CA THR A 104 4.85 4.08 7.69
C THR A 104 5.48 4.64 8.96
N THR A 105 5.98 3.78 9.85
CA THR A 105 6.61 4.20 11.12
C THR A 105 7.97 4.88 10.89
N LEU A 106 8.80 4.32 10.02
CA LEU A 106 10.17 4.79 9.80
C LEU A 106 10.24 5.97 8.83
N TYR A 107 9.44 5.93 7.75
CA TYR A 107 9.55 6.87 6.64
C TYR A 107 8.28 7.68 6.39
N GLY A 108 7.17 7.40 7.10
CA GLY A 108 5.89 8.07 6.86
C GLY A 108 5.92 9.58 7.09
N GLY A 109 6.73 10.06 8.04
CA GLY A 109 6.90 11.50 8.28
C GLY A 109 7.54 12.23 7.10
N ALA A 110 8.63 11.69 6.57
CA ALA A 110 9.30 12.24 5.39
C ALA A 110 8.42 12.14 4.13
N ALA A 111 7.71 11.00 3.98
CA ALA A 111 6.77 10.81 2.88
C ALA A 111 5.61 11.82 2.90
N ALA A 112 5.04 12.10 4.07
CA ALA A 112 3.99 13.10 4.22
C ALA A 112 4.48 14.51 3.86
N VAL A 113 5.66 14.89 4.33
CA VAL A 113 6.27 16.20 3.97
C VAL A 113 6.52 16.28 2.46
N GLY A 114 7.16 15.28 1.86
CA GLY A 114 7.45 15.27 0.43
C GLY A 114 6.18 15.33 -0.43
N LEU A 115 5.15 14.58 -0.07
CA LEU A 115 3.85 14.62 -0.77
C LEU A 115 3.18 16.01 -0.66
N ASN A 116 3.19 16.63 0.52
CA ASN A 116 2.63 17.96 0.72
C ASN A 116 3.41 19.03 -0.06
N GLU A 117 4.74 18.93 -0.12
CA GLU A 117 5.57 19.82 -0.94
C GLU A 117 5.29 19.64 -2.44
N MET A 118 5.08 18.41 -2.92
CA MET A 118 4.66 18.18 -4.30
C MET A 118 3.30 18.80 -4.61
N GLN A 119 2.34 18.72 -3.69
CA GLN A 119 1.05 19.39 -3.86
C GLN A 119 1.20 20.92 -3.95
N ARG A 120 2.06 21.52 -3.12
CA ARG A 120 2.37 22.96 -3.18
C ARG A 120 3.01 23.34 -4.52
N ILE A 121 3.95 22.53 -5.02
CA ILE A 121 4.57 22.72 -6.33
C ILE A 121 3.54 22.63 -7.45
N GLU A 122 2.63 21.64 -7.39
CA GLU A 122 1.54 21.49 -8.37
C GLU A 122 0.64 22.73 -8.40
N GLU A 123 0.21 23.23 -7.24
CA GLU A 123 -0.62 24.42 -7.12
C GLU A 123 0.09 25.68 -7.64
N ALA A 124 1.38 25.86 -7.28
CA ALA A 124 2.20 26.97 -7.77
C ALA A 124 2.36 26.91 -9.30
N LEU A 125 2.62 25.73 -9.86
CA LEU A 125 2.73 25.52 -11.30
C LEU A 125 1.43 25.78 -12.04
N LYS A 126 0.29 25.36 -11.49
CA LYS A 126 -1.03 25.64 -12.06
C LYS A 126 -1.28 27.14 -12.13
N LYS A 127 -1.07 27.85 -11.02
CA LYS A 127 -1.22 29.30 -10.95
C LYS A 127 -0.29 30.02 -11.94
N TRP A 128 0.99 29.64 -11.97
CA TRP A 128 1.96 30.20 -12.90
C TRP A 128 1.57 29.94 -14.37
N ASN A 129 1.08 28.74 -14.67
CA ASN A 129 0.61 28.36 -16.01
C ASN A 129 -0.66 29.13 -16.43
N GLU A 130 -1.55 29.46 -15.49
CA GLU A 130 -2.72 30.31 -15.72
C GLU A 130 -2.34 31.76 -15.99
N GLU A 131 -1.33 32.29 -15.29
CA GLU A 131 -0.83 33.66 -15.45
C GLU A 131 -0.02 33.85 -16.74
N ASN A 132 0.75 32.82 -17.15
CA ASN A 132 1.70 32.90 -18.28
C ASN A 132 1.23 32.19 -19.55
N GLY A 133 0.15 31.42 -19.47
CA GLY A 133 -0.51 30.80 -20.61
C GLY A 133 -1.49 31.75 -21.27
N ILE A 134 -1.64 31.67 -22.60
CA ILE A 134 -2.86 32.13 -23.26
C ILE A 134 -4.00 31.37 -22.57
N ARG A 135 -4.98 32.08 -21.98
CA ARG A 135 -6.23 31.50 -21.46
C ARG A 135 -6.65 30.43 -22.46
N ARG A 136 -6.56 29.14 -22.09
CA ARG A 136 -7.09 28.08 -22.94
C ARG A 136 -8.52 28.52 -23.22
N LEU A 137 -8.82 28.81 -24.49
CA LEU A 137 -10.19 28.92 -25.00
C LEU A 137 -10.97 27.85 -24.27
N GLU A 138 -11.94 28.27 -23.45
CA GLU A 138 -12.71 27.39 -22.58
C GLU A 138 -13.13 26.19 -23.42
N ALA A 139 -12.44 25.07 -23.24
CA ALA A 139 -12.84 23.84 -23.87
C ALA A 139 -14.23 23.57 -23.30
N SER A 140 -15.23 23.62 -24.19
CA SER A 140 -16.65 23.43 -23.90
C SER A 140 -16.82 22.48 -22.73
N ARG A 141 -17.50 22.98 -21.67
CA ARG A 141 -17.76 22.23 -20.42
C ARG A 141 -18.01 20.77 -20.79
N PRO A 142 -17.17 19.83 -20.34
CA PRO A 142 -17.41 18.43 -20.62
C PRO A 142 -18.84 18.14 -20.15
N THR A 143 -19.67 17.68 -21.09
CA THR A 143 -20.98 17.08 -20.82
C THR A 143 -20.86 16.20 -19.58
N LYS A 144 -21.88 16.17 -18.70
CA LYS A 144 -21.97 15.33 -17.48
C LYS A 144 -21.69 13.85 -17.81
N SER A 145 -20.44 13.50 -18.07
CA SER A 145 -19.97 12.14 -18.20
C SER A 145 -19.92 11.62 -16.79
N PHE A 146 -20.39 10.38 -16.61
CA PHE A 146 -20.16 9.61 -15.40
C PHE A 146 -18.76 9.89 -14.86
N ASP A 147 -18.67 10.37 -13.61
CA ASP A 147 -17.39 10.61 -12.95
C ASP A 147 -16.80 9.25 -12.53
N LEU A 148 -16.39 8.49 -13.54
CA LEU A 148 -15.86 7.13 -13.45
C LEU A 148 -14.73 7.09 -12.43
N GLU A 149 -13.91 8.12 -12.42
CA GLU A 149 -12.79 8.28 -11.53
C GLU A 149 -13.22 8.39 -10.05
N LYS A 150 -14.22 9.24 -9.75
CA LYS A 150 -14.80 9.30 -8.40
C LYS A 150 -15.34 7.92 -7.99
N ILE A 151 -16.04 7.25 -8.90
CA ILE A 151 -16.59 5.91 -8.67
C ILE A 151 -15.47 4.91 -8.39
N THR A 152 -14.38 4.94 -9.15
CA THR A 152 -13.22 4.06 -8.97
C THR A 152 -12.54 4.30 -7.62
N LEU A 153 -12.23 5.55 -7.27
CA LEU A 153 -11.55 5.86 -6.00
C LEU A 153 -12.38 5.48 -4.78
N ILE A 154 -13.65 5.86 -4.75
CA ILE A 154 -14.57 5.49 -3.65
C ILE A 154 -14.81 3.98 -3.66
N GLY A 155 -14.89 3.38 -4.84
CA GLY A 155 -15.03 1.95 -5.04
C GLY A 155 -13.88 1.15 -4.42
N ILE A 156 -12.64 1.60 -4.58
CA ILE A 156 -11.46 0.98 -3.94
C ILE A 156 -11.62 0.95 -2.42
N VAL A 157 -11.95 2.09 -1.80
CA VAL A 157 -12.10 2.19 -0.34
C VAL A 157 -13.22 1.27 0.15
N ARG A 158 -14.37 1.30 -0.52
CA ARG A 158 -15.52 0.46 -0.17
C ARG A 158 -15.24 -1.03 -0.40
N LEU A 159 -14.47 -1.37 -1.42
CA LEU A 159 -14.04 -2.75 -1.69
C LEU A 159 -13.21 -3.28 -0.52
N PHE A 160 -12.23 -2.51 -0.01
CA PHE A 160 -11.46 -2.93 1.17
C PHE A 160 -12.32 -3.03 2.44
N TRP A 161 -13.33 -2.17 2.58
CA TRP A 161 -14.28 -2.27 3.68
C TRP A 161 -15.15 -3.52 3.62
N VAL A 162 -15.67 -3.88 2.44
CA VAL A 162 -16.42 -5.13 2.24
C VAL A 162 -15.50 -6.35 2.40
N TYR A 163 -14.28 -6.26 1.88
CA TYR A 163 -13.26 -7.30 1.98
C TYR A 163 -12.91 -7.61 3.44
N PHE A 164 -12.85 -6.61 4.32
CA PHE A 164 -12.69 -6.80 5.76
C PHE A 164 -13.73 -7.78 6.33
N PHE A 165 -15.02 -7.57 6.09
CA PHE A 165 -16.06 -8.46 6.60
C PHE A 165 -15.99 -9.87 5.99
N LEU A 166 -15.72 -9.96 4.69
CA LEU A 166 -15.59 -11.24 4.00
C LEU A 166 -14.43 -12.07 4.55
N VAL A 167 -13.26 -11.45 4.75
CA VAL A 167 -12.07 -12.12 5.28
C VAL A 167 -12.25 -12.51 6.74
N VAL A 168 -12.83 -11.63 7.58
CA VAL A 168 -13.13 -11.96 8.97
C VAL A 168 -14.08 -13.16 9.04
N ALA A 169 -15.21 -13.11 8.34
CA ALA A 169 -16.17 -14.22 8.32
C ALA A 169 -15.51 -15.52 7.83
N SER A 170 -14.77 -15.46 6.72
CA SER A 170 -14.04 -16.61 6.18
C SER A 170 -13.06 -17.22 7.21
N ASN A 171 -12.24 -16.39 7.86
CA ASN A 171 -11.30 -16.84 8.88
C ASN A 171 -12.02 -17.51 10.06
N LEU A 172 -13.07 -16.89 10.59
CA LEU A 172 -13.78 -17.40 11.77
C LEU A 172 -14.56 -18.68 11.48
N PHE A 173 -15.32 -18.74 10.38
CA PHE A 173 -16.16 -19.88 10.04
C PHE A 173 -15.37 -21.06 9.46
N LEU A 174 -14.37 -20.80 8.61
CA LEU A 174 -13.64 -21.87 7.91
C LEU A 174 -12.35 -22.29 8.63
N GLY A 175 -11.92 -21.56 9.67
CA GLY A 175 -10.68 -21.88 10.38
C GLY A 175 -9.44 -21.76 9.50
N VAL A 176 -9.47 -20.83 8.53
CA VAL A 176 -8.41 -20.68 7.52
C VAL A 176 -7.27 -19.76 7.98
N ASP A 177 -7.35 -19.12 9.14
CA ASP A 177 -6.20 -18.42 9.72
C ASP A 177 -5.23 -19.37 10.45
N SER A 178 -3.97 -18.92 10.59
CA SER A 178 -2.91 -19.68 11.26
C SER A 178 -3.13 -19.84 12.76
N LEU A 179 -3.83 -18.89 13.41
CA LEU A 179 -4.11 -18.95 14.86
C LEU A 179 -5.06 -20.09 15.21
N HIS A 180 -5.99 -20.43 14.32
CA HIS A 180 -6.87 -21.58 14.52
C HIS A 180 -6.08 -22.86 14.77
N THR A 181 -5.09 -23.14 13.94
CA THR A 181 -4.26 -24.36 14.05
C THR A 181 -3.49 -24.36 15.36
N PHE A 182 -2.81 -23.25 15.66
CA PHE A 182 -2.06 -23.08 16.90
C PHE A 182 -2.92 -23.29 18.16
N LEU A 183 -4.13 -22.71 18.19
CA LEU A 183 -5.02 -22.82 19.34
C LEU A 183 -5.63 -24.21 19.49
N THR A 184 -5.98 -24.88 18.39
CA THR A 184 -6.46 -26.27 18.44
C THR A 184 -5.40 -27.21 19.00
N ASP A 185 -4.14 -27.03 18.60
CA ASP A 185 -3.04 -27.85 19.11
C ASP A 185 -2.73 -27.58 20.59
N ILE A 186 -2.79 -26.32 21.02
CA ILE A 186 -2.64 -25.98 22.45
C ILE A 186 -3.79 -26.56 23.26
N ALA A 187 -5.02 -26.41 22.80
CA ALA A 187 -6.20 -26.89 23.50
C ALA A 187 -6.17 -28.41 23.68
N THR A 188 -5.76 -29.14 22.65
CA THR A 188 -5.62 -30.60 22.71
C THR A 188 -4.43 -31.03 23.58
N PHE A 189 -3.28 -30.37 23.46
CA PHE A 189 -2.08 -30.65 24.26
C PHE A 189 -2.30 -30.44 25.75
N LEU A 190 -2.91 -29.31 26.14
CA LEU A 190 -3.19 -28.97 27.54
C LEU A 190 -4.49 -29.61 28.07
N ARG A 191 -5.24 -30.33 27.23
CA ARG A 191 -6.56 -30.90 27.55
C ARG A 191 -7.50 -29.87 28.20
N LEU A 192 -7.60 -28.70 27.57
CA LEU A 192 -8.38 -27.59 28.11
C LEU A 192 -9.87 -27.93 28.24
N SER A 193 -10.52 -27.40 29.28
CA SER A 193 -11.97 -27.51 29.45
C SER A 193 -12.72 -26.73 28.39
N PHE A 194 -13.98 -27.10 28.13
CA PHE A 194 -14.82 -26.42 27.14
C PHE A 194 -14.91 -24.88 27.37
N PRO A 195 -15.13 -24.36 28.60
CA PRO A 195 -15.12 -22.92 28.84
C PRO A 195 -13.80 -22.24 28.45
N ALA A 196 -12.66 -22.88 28.72
CA ALA A 196 -11.35 -22.33 28.35
C ALA A 196 -11.17 -22.26 26.82
N VAL A 197 -11.64 -23.27 26.09
CA VAL A 197 -11.61 -23.27 24.61
C VAL A 197 -12.52 -22.18 24.03
N VAL A 198 -13.69 -21.94 24.65
CA VAL A 198 -14.59 -20.84 24.26
C VAL A 198 -13.91 -19.49 24.46
N VAL A 199 -13.25 -19.26 25.61
CA VAL A 199 -12.52 -18.02 25.88
C VAL A 199 -11.37 -17.81 24.88
N LEU A 200 -10.59 -18.85 24.59
CA LEU A 200 -9.53 -18.78 23.57
C LEU A 200 -10.07 -18.49 22.17
N SER A 201 -11.23 -19.06 21.82
CA SER A 201 -11.87 -18.81 20.53
C SER A 201 -12.41 -17.38 20.42
N ALA A 202 -12.95 -16.82 21.50
CA ALA A 202 -13.34 -15.42 21.58
C ALA A 202 -12.13 -14.49 21.44
N LEU A 203 -11.01 -14.80 22.11
CA LEU A 203 -9.76 -14.05 21.98
C LEU A 203 -9.21 -14.10 20.55
N ARG A 204 -9.23 -15.29 19.91
CA ARG A 204 -8.89 -15.43 18.48
C ARG A 204 -9.75 -14.52 17.63
N ALA A 205 -11.06 -14.48 17.86
CA ALA A 205 -11.95 -13.66 17.06
C ALA A 205 -11.59 -12.18 17.13
N VAL A 206 -11.32 -11.65 18.32
CA VAL A 206 -10.88 -10.26 18.52
C VAL A 206 -9.55 -9.99 17.79
N ILE A 207 -8.57 -10.87 17.93
CA ILE A 207 -7.26 -10.77 17.28
C ILE A 207 -7.39 -10.79 15.74
N VAL A 208 -8.22 -11.67 15.20
CA VAL A 208 -8.52 -11.73 13.75
C VAL A 208 -9.17 -10.46 13.27
N ILE A 209 -10.17 -9.95 13.97
CA ILE A 209 -10.86 -8.70 13.62
C ILE A 209 -9.86 -7.55 13.55
N ILE A 210 -9.03 -7.37 14.59
CA ILE A 210 -8.03 -6.29 14.64
C ILE A 210 -7.02 -6.43 13.49
N ASN A 211 -6.45 -7.62 13.29
CA ASN A 211 -5.44 -7.84 12.24
C ASN A 211 -5.99 -7.54 10.84
N VAL A 212 -7.15 -8.11 10.49
CA VAL A 212 -7.74 -7.91 9.17
C VAL A 212 -8.16 -6.45 8.97
N PHE A 213 -8.71 -5.80 10.00
CA PHE A 213 -9.06 -4.39 9.95
C PHE A 213 -7.85 -3.50 9.67
N GLU A 214 -6.77 -3.66 10.44
CA GLU A 214 -5.55 -2.84 10.31
C GLU A 214 -4.88 -3.04 8.94
N ILE A 215 -4.82 -4.29 8.45
CA ILE A 215 -4.29 -4.59 7.11
C ILE A 215 -5.16 -3.93 6.04
N CYS A 216 -6.49 -4.11 6.06
CA CYS A 216 -7.37 -3.53 5.04
C CYS A 216 -7.31 -1.99 5.04
N SER A 217 -7.28 -1.37 6.22
CA SER A 217 -7.15 0.07 6.40
C SER A 217 -5.85 0.60 5.79
N LEU A 218 -4.70 -0.03 6.13
CA LEU A 218 -3.39 0.36 5.61
C LEU A 218 -3.29 0.20 4.10
N PHE A 219 -3.73 -0.93 3.55
CA PHE A 219 -3.71 -1.16 2.11
C PHE A 219 -4.54 -0.12 1.37
N SER A 220 -5.77 0.13 1.82
CA SER A 220 -6.62 1.15 1.20
C SER A 220 -5.97 2.52 1.27
N PHE A 221 -5.34 2.89 2.39
CA PHE A 221 -4.67 4.17 2.55
C PHE A 221 -3.46 4.32 1.61
N VAL A 222 -2.59 3.31 1.53
CA VAL A 222 -1.40 3.37 0.68
C VAL A 222 -1.75 3.36 -0.81
N ILE A 223 -2.79 2.64 -1.22
CA ILE A 223 -3.28 2.71 -2.61
C ILE A 223 -3.78 4.12 -2.93
N LEU A 224 -4.53 4.76 -2.02
CA LEU A 224 -4.96 6.14 -2.22
C LEU A 224 -3.77 7.12 -2.29
N LEU A 225 -2.76 6.95 -1.42
CA LEU A 225 -1.53 7.74 -1.48
C LEU A 225 -0.81 7.57 -2.81
N PHE A 226 -0.69 6.33 -3.29
CA PHE A 226 -0.04 6.02 -4.57
C PHE A 226 -0.79 6.65 -5.76
N LEU A 227 -2.11 6.52 -5.82
CA LEU A 227 -2.93 7.14 -6.88
C LEU A 227 -2.87 8.67 -6.83
N SER A 228 -2.89 9.24 -5.62
CA SER A 228 -2.73 10.69 -5.41
C SER A 228 -1.38 11.18 -5.92
N TRP A 229 -0.30 10.47 -5.55
CA TRP A 229 1.05 10.75 -6.01
C TRP A 229 1.18 10.70 -7.52
N LEU A 230 0.71 9.63 -8.15
CA LEU A 230 0.72 9.49 -9.62
C LEU A 230 0.00 10.66 -10.29
N LYS A 231 -1.13 11.09 -9.72
CA LYS A 231 -1.92 12.19 -10.29
C LYS A 231 -1.22 13.54 -10.18
N ILE A 232 -0.56 13.81 -9.05
CA ILE A 232 0.23 15.03 -8.85
C ILE A 232 1.39 15.06 -9.85
N MET A 233 2.15 13.96 -9.94
CA MET A 233 3.29 13.84 -10.87
C MET A 233 2.88 13.97 -12.33
N ASP A 234 1.78 13.32 -12.75
CA ASP A 234 1.19 13.45 -14.08
C ASP A 234 0.89 14.91 -14.43
N THR A 235 0.31 15.65 -13.47
CA THR A 235 -0.05 17.06 -13.67
C THR A 235 1.16 17.96 -13.74
N ILE A 236 2.12 17.79 -12.83
CA ILE A 236 3.39 18.53 -12.83
C ILE A 236 4.12 18.28 -14.15
N LEU A 237 4.32 17.01 -14.54
CA LEU A 237 5.02 16.64 -15.77
C LEU A 237 4.32 17.20 -17.01
N SER A 238 2.99 17.12 -17.06
CA SER A 238 2.21 17.68 -18.18
C SER A 238 2.39 19.20 -18.32
N ILE A 239 2.39 19.94 -17.22
CA ILE A 239 2.61 21.40 -17.23
C ILE A 239 4.04 21.71 -17.67
N LEU A 240 5.04 21.02 -17.10
CA LEU A 240 6.46 21.22 -17.44
C LEU A 240 6.72 20.91 -18.92
N LEU A 241 6.15 19.82 -19.46
CA LEU A 241 6.28 19.45 -20.87
C LEU A 241 5.63 20.47 -21.81
N ASP A 242 4.39 20.90 -21.53
CA ASP A 242 3.71 21.93 -22.33
C ASP A 242 4.53 23.23 -22.37
N GLN A 243 5.08 23.64 -21.23
CA GLN A 243 5.82 24.88 -21.10
C GLN A 243 7.21 24.80 -21.74
N SER A 244 7.89 23.67 -21.62
CA SER A 244 9.15 23.42 -22.33
C SER A 244 8.97 23.51 -23.86
N ARG A 245 7.88 22.95 -24.39
CA ARG A 245 7.54 23.00 -25.82
C ARG A 245 7.29 24.44 -26.28
N ARG A 246 6.59 25.25 -25.48
CA ARG A 246 6.33 26.66 -25.79
C ARG A 246 7.60 27.50 -25.77
N ILE A 247 8.49 27.27 -24.81
CA ILE A 247 9.77 27.96 -24.71
C ILE A 247 10.64 27.67 -25.94
N PHE A 248 10.67 26.41 -26.38
CA PHE A 248 11.40 26.00 -27.58
C PHE A 248 10.86 26.68 -28.85
N LEU A 249 9.54 26.86 -28.96
CA LEU A 249 8.90 27.47 -30.14
C LEU A 249 8.99 29.00 -30.20
N SER A 250 9.21 29.69 -29.08
CA SER A 250 9.29 31.16 -29.04
C SER A 250 10.51 31.64 -28.27
N PRO A 251 11.72 31.65 -28.85
CA PRO A 251 12.98 31.86 -28.12
C PRO A 251 13.16 33.27 -27.52
N LYS A 252 12.36 34.26 -27.94
CA LYS A 252 12.56 35.66 -27.53
C LYS A 252 12.09 35.87 -26.09
N ASN A 253 13.04 36.24 -25.21
CA ASN A 253 12.83 36.69 -23.83
C ASN A 253 12.25 35.65 -22.82
N ASN A 254 12.74 34.40 -22.84
CA ASN A 254 12.28 33.32 -21.95
C ASN A 254 13.16 33.04 -20.72
N LEU A 255 14.22 33.82 -20.48
CA LEU A 255 15.20 33.50 -19.42
C LEU A 255 14.55 33.33 -18.04
N GLY A 256 13.61 34.22 -17.68
CA GLY A 256 12.87 34.12 -16.41
C GLY A 256 12.00 32.86 -16.30
N LYS A 257 11.38 32.42 -17.41
CA LYS A 257 10.59 31.18 -17.44
C LYS A 257 11.47 29.94 -17.28
N ILE A 258 12.62 29.94 -17.96
CA ILE A 258 13.60 28.85 -17.85
C ILE A 258 14.11 28.75 -16.41
N MET A 259 14.49 29.88 -15.80
CA MET A 259 14.98 29.91 -14.42
C MET A 259 13.91 29.43 -13.44
N TYR A 260 12.65 29.81 -13.64
CA TYR A 260 11.54 29.31 -12.84
C TYR A 260 11.38 27.79 -12.97
N LEU A 261 11.36 27.24 -14.19
CA LEU A 261 11.23 25.80 -14.43
C LEU A 261 12.40 24.99 -13.83
N VAL A 262 13.63 25.50 -13.94
CA VAL A 262 14.82 24.89 -13.32
C VAL A 262 14.67 24.87 -11.81
N ASN A 263 14.26 25.99 -11.20
CA ASN A 263 14.06 26.05 -9.75
C ASN A 263 12.94 25.10 -9.30
N THR A 264 11.82 25.03 -10.03
CA THR A 264 10.76 24.06 -9.78
C THR A 264 11.26 22.63 -9.87
N HIS A 265 12.09 22.30 -10.86
CA HIS A 265 12.67 20.96 -11.00
C HIS A 265 13.54 20.59 -9.79
N ILE A 266 14.38 21.51 -9.30
CA ILE A 266 15.20 21.31 -8.09
C ILE A 266 14.30 21.06 -6.87
N HIS A 267 13.27 21.88 -6.66
CA HIS A 267 12.32 21.68 -5.55
C HIS A 267 11.57 20.34 -5.66
N LEU A 268 11.19 19.94 -6.87
CA LEU A 268 10.55 18.65 -7.12
C LEU A 268 11.48 17.48 -6.79
N GLN A 269 12.76 17.57 -7.16
CA GLN A 269 13.77 16.56 -6.85
C GLN A 269 13.97 16.41 -5.33
N LEU A 270 14.02 17.51 -4.59
CA LEU A 270 14.10 17.51 -3.13
C LEU A 270 12.86 16.87 -2.50
N ALA A 271 11.67 17.23 -2.98
CA ALA A 271 10.42 16.63 -2.51
C ALA A 271 10.35 15.12 -2.81
N TYR A 272 10.84 14.70 -3.99
CA TYR A 272 10.92 13.29 -4.39
C TYR A 272 11.89 12.51 -3.50
N GLN A 273 13.06 13.07 -3.20
CA GLN A 273 14.06 12.45 -2.34
C GLN A 273 13.51 12.15 -0.93
N ALA A 274 12.63 13.02 -0.40
CA ALA A 274 11.98 12.78 0.89
C ALA A 274 11.05 11.56 0.89
N VAL A 275 10.46 11.22 -0.26
CA VAL A 275 9.52 10.09 -0.41
C VAL A 275 10.19 8.83 -0.93
N ALA A 276 11.35 8.95 -1.57
CA ALA A 276 12.07 7.84 -2.22
C ALA A 276 12.19 6.61 -1.31
N ARG A 277 12.67 6.76 -0.06
CA ARG A 277 12.83 5.62 0.87
C ARG A 277 11.53 4.92 1.21
N TYR A 278 10.43 5.66 1.32
CA TYR A 278 9.10 5.11 1.55
C TYR A 278 8.68 4.28 0.32
N GLN A 279 8.83 4.84 -0.88
CA GLN A 279 8.49 4.16 -2.13
C GLN A 279 9.38 2.94 -2.41
N GLU A 280 10.69 3.02 -2.17
CA GLU A 280 11.65 1.92 -2.33
C GLU A 280 11.25 0.72 -1.48
N LEU A 281 11.03 0.92 -0.17
CA LEU A 281 10.64 -0.16 0.73
C LEU A 281 9.30 -0.78 0.33
N GLY A 282 8.31 0.04 -0.01
CA GLY A 282 7.01 -0.43 -0.51
C GLY A 282 7.13 -1.22 -1.82
N THR A 283 8.01 -0.78 -2.73
CA THR A 283 8.25 -1.45 -4.01
C THR A 283 8.92 -2.81 -3.80
N ILE A 284 9.95 -2.87 -2.96
CA ILE A 284 10.63 -4.13 -2.62
C ILE A 284 9.63 -5.12 -1.99
N ALA A 285 8.79 -4.65 -1.07
CA ALA A 285 7.76 -5.46 -0.43
C ALA A 285 6.76 -6.01 -1.45
N LEU A 286 6.29 -5.16 -2.39
CA LEU A 286 5.33 -5.54 -3.40
C LEU A 286 5.94 -6.51 -4.43
N MET A 287 7.21 -6.32 -4.80
CA MET A 287 7.95 -7.25 -5.65
C MET A 287 8.05 -8.63 -5.00
N PHE A 288 8.34 -8.69 -3.69
CA PHE A 288 8.36 -9.95 -2.95
C PHE A 288 6.99 -10.63 -2.93
N VAL A 289 5.90 -9.90 -2.62
CA VAL A 289 4.54 -10.45 -2.66
C VAL A 289 4.21 -10.97 -4.05
N GLY A 290 4.51 -10.19 -5.09
CA GLY A 290 4.32 -10.59 -6.49
C GLY A 290 5.07 -11.87 -6.83
N LEU A 291 6.33 -12.01 -6.39
CA LEU A 291 7.12 -13.22 -6.57
C LEU A 291 6.50 -14.44 -5.85
N VAL A 292 6.03 -14.28 -4.61
CA VAL A 292 5.41 -15.38 -3.86
C VAL A 292 4.09 -15.81 -4.48
N VAL A 293 3.23 -14.86 -4.86
CA VAL A 293 1.98 -15.14 -5.58
C VAL A 293 2.29 -15.86 -6.89
N PHE A 294 3.27 -15.37 -7.63
CA PHE A 294 3.71 -15.98 -8.87
C PHE A 294 4.17 -17.44 -8.68
N ILE A 295 5.09 -17.70 -7.75
CA ILE A 295 5.57 -19.06 -7.44
C ILE A 295 4.39 -19.97 -7.03
N SER A 296 3.50 -19.47 -6.17
CA SER A 296 2.33 -20.21 -5.69
C SER A 296 1.35 -20.54 -6.83
N SER A 297 1.09 -19.60 -7.73
CA SER A 297 0.24 -19.80 -8.90
C SER A 297 0.83 -20.83 -9.85
N ASN A 298 2.13 -20.77 -10.16
CA ASN A 298 2.77 -21.77 -11.03
C ASN A 298 2.73 -23.17 -10.40
N PHE A 299 3.01 -23.27 -9.10
CA PHE A 299 2.92 -24.54 -8.38
C PHE A 299 1.51 -25.12 -8.42
N ALA A 300 0.49 -24.28 -8.17
CA ALA A 300 -0.90 -24.68 -8.28
C ALA A 300 -1.24 -25.14 -9.72
N THR A 301 -0.83 -24.40 -10.74
CA THR A 301 -1.07 -24.77 -12.14
C THR A 301 -0.44 -26.12 -12.50
N LEU A 302 0.84 -26.31 -12.15
CA LEU A 302 1.55 -27.58 -12.35
C LEU A 302 0.85 -28.73 -11.64
N ARG A 303 0.41 -28.52 -10.40
CA ARG A 303 -0.19 -29.57 -9.57
C ARG A 303 -1.59 -29.96 -10.04
N PHE A 304 -2.43 -28.99 -10.37
CA PHE A 304 -3.84 -29.24 -10.72
C PHE A 304 -4.05 -29.57 -12.20
N TYR A 305 -3.29 -28.92 -13.08
CA TYR A 305 -3.51 -29.04 -14.52
C TYR A 305 -2.45 -29.88 -15.22
N LYS A 306 -1.35 -30.27 -14.54
CA LYS A 306 -0.20 -31.00 -15.14
C LYS A 306 0.41 -30.31 -16.38
N PHE A 307 0.12 -29.02 -16.58
CA PHE A 307 0.72 -28.22 -17.64
C PHE A 307 1.87 -27.40 -17.06
N LEU A 308 3.03 -27.41 -17.74
CA LEU A 308 4.09 -26.45 -17.45
C LEU A 308 3.60 -25.05 -17.85
N PRO A 309 3.53 -24.07 -16.93
CA PRO A 309 3.28 -22.69 -17.31
C PRO A 309 4.47 -22.19 -18.14
N PHE A 310 4.33 -22.25 -19.46
CA PHE A 310 5.43 -22.13 -20.44
C PHE A 310 5.97 -20.70 -20.63
N VAL A 311 5.32 -19.68 -20.06
CA VAL A 311 5.54 -18.29 -20.49
C VAL A 311 6.62 -17.55 -19.67
N MET A 312 6.98 -18.01 -18.47
CA MET A 312 7.74 -17.16 -17.54
C MET A 312 9.21 -17.52 -17.32
N PHE A 313 9.67 -18.74 -17.60
CA PHE A 313 11.11 -19.02 -17.53
C PHE A 313 11.92 -18.13 -18.49
N GLN A 314 11.31 -17.65 -19.59
CA GLN A 314 11.97 -16.72 -20.50
C GLN A 314 11.98 -15.25 -20.03
N TYR A 315 11.03 -14.84 -19.19
CA TYR A 315 10.87 -13.42 -18.79
C TYR A 315 11.60 -13.10 -17.49
N VAL A 316 11.62 -14.01 -16.52
CA VAL A 316 12.27 -13.80 -15.22
C VAL A 316 13.79 -13.69 -15.36
N ASP A 317 14.40 -14.54 -16.19
CA ASP A 317 15.84 -14.47 -16.46
C ASP A 317 16.23 -13.13 -17.10
N ARG A 318 15.42 -12.63 -18.05
CA ARG A 318 15.71 -11.35 -18.71
C ARG A 318 15.54 -10.15 -17.78
N VAL A 319 14.48 -10.12 -16.97
CA VAL A 319 14.20 -8.97 -16.10
C VAL A 319 15.17 -8.93 -14.91
N ILE A 320 15.43 -10.05 -14.24
CA ILE A 320 16.37 -10.11 -13.11
C ILE A 320 17.79 -9.78 -13.57
N CYS A 321 18.23 -10.32 -14.72
CA CYS A 321 19.55 -10.03 -15.26
C CYS A 321 19.68 -8.56 -15.68
N THR A 322 18.61 -7.94 -16.21
CA THR A 322 18.62 -6.51 -16.56
C THR A 322 18.63 -5.61 -15.33
N TYR A 323 17.88 -5.92 -14.27
CA TYR A 323 17.86 -5.10 -13.05
C TYR A 323 19.14 -5.25 -12.23
N LEU A 324 19.72 -6.45 -12.13
CA LEU A 324 21.01 -6.67 -11.45
C LEU A 324 22.17 -6.01 -12.21
N CYS A 325 22.16 -6.01 -13.54
CA CYS A 325 23.19 -5.33 -14.32
C CYS A 325 23.07 -3.80 -14.33
N ARG A 326 21.86 -3.23 -14.09
CA ARG A 326 21.66 -1.77 -14.08
C ARG A 326 21.89 -1.10 -12.73
N PHE A 327 21.87 -1.84 -11.63
CA PHE A 327 22.16 -1.31 -10.28
C PHE A 327 23.65 -1.38 -9.88
N GLN A 328 24.53 -1.74 -10.83
CA GLN A 328 25.98 -1.82 -10.62
C GLN A 328 26.80 -0.88 -11.54
N PRO A 329 26.47 0.41 -11.70
CA PRO A 329 27.49 1.38 -12.10
C PRO A 329 27.38 2.69 -11.30
N GLU A 330 27.79 2.73 -10.03
CA GLU A 330 28.13 3.99 -9.33
C GLU A 330 28.77 3.78 -7.92
N MET A 331 29.54 2.70 -7.73
CA MET A 331 30.43 2.54 -6.55
C MET A 331 31.89 2.30 -6.94
N VAL A 332 32.34 2.93 -8.03
CA VAL A 332 33.76 3.12 -8.32
C VAL A 332 33.89 4.58 -8.75
N PHE A 333 34.76 5.32 -8.05
CA PHE A 333 34.98 6.78 -8.07
C PHE A 333 34.11 7.61 -7.12
N TYR A 334 34.41 7.48 -5.82
CA TYR A 334 34.90 8.61 -5.01
C TYR A 334 36.07 8.14 -4.16
#